data_AF-G9N7A8-F1
#
_entry.id   AF-G9N7A8-F1
#
_cell.length_a   1.000
_cell.length_b   1.000
_cell.length_c   1.000
_cell.angle_alpha   90.00
_cell.angle_beta   90.00
_cell.angle_gamma   90.00
#
_symmetry.space_group_name_H-M   'P 1'
#
loop_
_entity.id
_entity.type
_entity.pdbx_description
1 polymer ?
#
loop_
_entity_poly.entity_id
_entity_poly.type
_entity_poly.pdbx_seq_one_letter_code
_entity_poly.pdbx_strand_id
1 'polypeptide(L)'
;MSGFQAIGIVLGVFPLTLAALKNHQEVATRLRLFSKMKLEYRKCSNELELQQLTFTRHLKQLLLPLIVDDEKVQELIDKPAGEAWRDASMVELLEKRLGDSFELYQEYIEGMNHVMDKLYHELALDDEFVQSKIAEAAKRTATVSRIKSVLGRDDLSFQLFRVKFSNGEPVRTKLFAELQTYNDKLDKLLDSSDRLSALEHQRTSRDQAKAIDSAICSFWIQANKLFKALVAAWKCHCREHCARLLLQHRATKSTELELLF
;
A
#
# COMPACT_ATOMS: atom_id res chain seq x y z
N MET A 1 -14.34 0.52 -13.71
CA MET A 1 -14.48 0.46 -12.24
C MET A 1 -13.61 1.58 -11.69
N SER A 2 -13.81 2.07 -10.47
CA SER A 2 -12.76 2.95 -9.92
C SER A 2 -11.58 2.05 -9.51
N GLY A 3 -10.34 2.46 -9.79
CA GLY A 3 -9.15 1.69 -9.40
C GLY A 3 -9.08 1.44 -7.88
N PHE A 4 -9.80 2.25 -7.09
CA PHE A 4 -9.95 2.06 -5.65
C PHE A 4 -10.78 0.82 -5.28
N GLN A 5 -11.87 0.52 -6.01
CA GLN A 5 -12.61 -0.74 -5.82
C GLN A 5 -11.77 -1.96 -6.16
N ALA A 6 -10.83 -1.83 -7.11
CA ALA A 6 -9.94 -2.91 -7.50
C ALA A 6 -8.97 -3.30 -6.38
N ILE A 7 -8.61 -2.41 -5.44
CA ILE A 7 -7.78 -2.75 -4.26
C ILE A 7 -8.45 -3.84 -3.43
N GLY A 8 -9.73 -3.62 -3.10
CA GLY A 8 -10.52 -4.57 -2.34
C GLY A 8 -10.66 -5.92 -3.04
N ILE A 9 -10.86 -5.91 -4.36
CA ILE A 9 -10.95 -7.14 -5.15
C ILE A 9 -9.62 -7.89 -5.14
N VAL A 10 -8.52 -7.20 -5.42
CA VAL A 10 -7.17 -7.78 -5.40
C VAL A 10 -6.87 -8.44 -4.05
N LEU A 11 -7.16 -7.75 -2.94
CA LEU A 11 -7.04 -8.29 -1.59
C LEU A 11 -7.88 -9.56 -1.39
N GLY A 12 -9.10 -9.61 -1.95
CA GLY A 12 -9.98 -10.76 -1.88
C GLY A 12 -9.56 -11.94 -2.77
N VAL A 13 -8.92 -11.67 -3.91
CA VAL A 13 -8.47 -12.72 -4.84
C VAL A 13 -7.27 -13.50 -4.29
N PHE A 14 -6.33 -12.86 -3.59
CA PHE A 14 -5.18 -13.54 -2.97
C PHE A 14 -5.55 -14.78 -2.11
N PRO A 15 -6.41 -14.66 -1.08
CA PRO A 15 -6.78 -15.80 -0.23
C PRO A 15 -7.56 -16.87 -1.01
N LEU A 16 -8.35 -16.49 -2.02
CA LEU A 16 -9.05 -17.43 -2.90
C LEU A 16 -8.06 -18.25 -3.74
N THR A 17 -7.07 -17.59 -4.34
CA THR A 17 -6.01 -18.25 -5.11
C THR A 17 -5.15 -19.17 -4.22
N LEU A 18 -4.82 -18.74 -3.00
CA LEU A 18 -4.13 -19.60 -2.02
C LEU A 18 -4.96 -20.83 -1.63
N ALA A 19 -6.27 -20.66 -1.42
CA ALA A 19 -7.16 -21.76 -1.08
C ALA A 19 -7.29 -22.76 -2.24
N ALA A 20 -7.45 -22.27 -3.48
CA ALA A 20 -7.46 -23.10 -4.68
C ALA A 20 -6.16 -23.91 -4.79
N LEU A 21 -5.01 -23.25 -4.63
CA LEU A 21 -3.69 -23.89 -4.67
C LEU A 21 -3.54 -25.01 -3.63
N LYS A 22 -3.99 -24.77 -2.38
CA LYS A 22 -3.95 -25.74 -1.28
C LYS A 22 -4.84 -26.95 -1.57
N ASN A 23 -6.06 -26.73 -2.06
CA ASN A 23 -6.97 -27.82 -2.43
C ASN A 23 -6.34 -28.73 -3.49
N HIS A 24 -5.68 -28.15 -4.51
CA HIS A 24 -4.96 -28.93 -5.52
C HIS A 24 -3.78 -29.72 -4.95
N GLN A 25 -3.04 -29.17 -3.97
CA GLN A 25 -1.94 -29.88 -3.31
C GLN A 25 -2.43 -31.14 -2.55
N GLU A 26 -3.59 -31.07 -1.89
CA GLU A 26 -4.16 -32.23 -1.18
C GLU A 26 -4.60 -33.33 -2.13
N VAL A 27 -5.23 -32.96 -3.25
CA VAL A 27 -5.56 -33.89 -4.33
C VAL A 27 -4.29 -34.52 -4.89
N ALA A 28 -3.27 -33.69 -5.11
CA ALA A 28 -1.99 -34.16 -5.63
C ALA A 28 -1.31 -35.18 -4.71
N THR A 29 -1.33 -34.90 -3.41
CA THR A 29 -0.75 -35.78 -2.38
C THR A 29 -1.50 -37.11 -2.29
N ARG A 30 -2.85 -37.07 -2.35
CA ARG A 30 -3.70 -38.29 -2.36
C ARG A 30 -3.43 -39.17 -3.58
N LEU A 31 -3.13 -38.58 -4.73
CA LEU A 31 -2.82 -39.28 -5.98
C LEU A 31 -1.34 -39.70 -6.10
N ARG A 32 -0.54 -39.61 -5.03
CA ARG A 32 0.91 -39.93 -5.00
C ARG A 32 1.72 -39.18 -6.07
N LEU A 33 1.36 -37.93 -6.34
CA LEU A 33 2.06 -37.12 -7.34
C LEU A 33 3.53 -36.84 -6.92
N PHE A 34 4.42 -36.95 -7.91
CA PHE A 34 5.88 -36.90 -7.77
C PHE A 34 6.43 -35.62 -7.09
N SER A 35 7.59 -35.73 -6.44
CA SER A 35 8.27 -34.67 -5.68
C SER A 35 8.46 -33.34 -6.42
N LYS A 36 8.65 -33.36 -7.75
CA LYS A 36 8.79 -32.15 -8.58
C LYS A 36 7.53 -31.27 -8.52
N MET A 37 6.35 -31.86 -8.59
CA MET A 37 5.12 -31.07 -8.60
C MET A 37 4.84 -30.47 -7.22
N LYS A 38 5.13 -31.22 -6.15
CA LYS A 38 5.08 -30.70 -4.78
C LYS A 38 6.01 -29.50 -4.57
N LEU A 39 7.20 -29.51 -5.18
CA LEU A 39 8.13 -28.40 -5.16
C LEU A 39 7.54 -27.18 -5.89
N GLU A 40 7.00 -27.36 -7.09
CA GLU A 40 6.39 -26.27 -7.86
C GLU A 40 5.17 -25.66 -7.17
N TYR A 41 4.31 -26.48 -6.54
CA TYR A 41 3.22 -25.97 -5.69
C TYR A 41 3.73 -25.09 -4.55
N ARG A 42 4.76 -25.56 -3.84
CA ARG A 42 5.34 -24.81 -2.73
C ARG A 42 5.94 -23.48 -3.22
N LYS A 43 6.62 -23.48 -4.36
CA LYS A 43 7.14 -22.24 -4.97
C LYS A 43 6.00 -21.26 -5.28
N CYS A 44 4.94 -21.71 -5.95
CA CYS A 44 3.79 -20.86 -6.26
C CYS A 44 3.12 -20.32 -4.98
N SER A 45 2.98 -21.15 -3.93
CA SER A 45 2.39 -20.74 -2.65
C SER A 45 3.23 -19.69 -1.96
N ASN A 46 4.53 -19.93 -1.84
CA ASN A 46 5.46 -19.00 -1.20
C ASN A 46 5.52 -17.66 -1.95
N GLU A 47 5.53 -17.70 -3.28
CA GLU A 47 5.52 -16.49 -4.10
C GLU A 47 4.22 -15.71 -3.92
N LEU A 48 3.08 -16.39 -3.96
CA LEU A 48 1.77 -15.75 -3.76
C LEU A 48 1.64 -15.13 -2.35
N GLU A 49 2.12 -15.82 -1.31
CA GLU A 49 2.17 -15.30 0.06
C GLU A 49 3.08 -14.07 0.17
N LEU A 50 4.24 -14.09 -0.50
CA LEU A 50 5.14 -12.94 -0.58
C LEU A 50 4.45 -11.75 -1.25
N GLN A 51 3.83 -11.95 -2.40
CA GLN A 51 3.14 -10.88 -3.14
C GLN A 51 1.95 -10.32 -2.36
N GLN A 52 1.19 -11.16 -1.66
CA GLN A 52 0.11 -10.72 -0.77
C GLN A 52 0.65 -9.87 0.38
N LEU A 53 1.75 -10.29 1.01
CA LEU A 53 2.36 -9.59 2.13
C LEU A 53 2.93 -8.23 1.69
N THR A 54 3.60 -8.17 0.54
CA THR A 54 4.11 -6.94 -0.05
C THR A 54 2.97 -5.97 -0.32
N PHE A 55 1.92 -6.42 -0.99
CA PHE A 55 0.75 -5.59 -1.28
C PHE A 55 0.06 -5.09 0.00
N THR A 56 -0.08 -5.94 1.01
CA THR A 56 -0.67 -5.55 2.30
C THR A 56 0.17 -4.49 3.01
N ARG A 57 1.49 -4.61 2.98
CA ARG A 57 2.41 -3.60 3.55
C ARG A 57 2.33 -2.28 2.80
N HIS A 58 2.30 -2.34 1.47
CA HIS A 58 2.09 -1.18 0.61
C HIS A 58 0.81 -0.43 1.00
N LEU A 59 -0.32 -1.14 1.14
CA LEU A 59 -1.58 -0.53 1.57
C LEU A 59 -1.49 0.07 2.97
N LYS A 60 -0.78 -0.56 3.91
CA LYS A 60 -0.53 0.03 5.23
C LYS A 60 0.24 1.35 5.12
N GLN A 61 1.29 1.41 4.29
CA GLN A 61 2.04 2.64 4.05
C GLN A 61 1.15 3.74 3.43
N LEU A 62 0.22 3.34 2.56
CA LEU A 62 -0.76 4.25 1.93
C LEU A 62 -1.87 4.72 2.89
N LEU A 63 -2.26 3.93 3.88
CA LEU A 63 -3.40 4.26 4.74
C LEU A 63 -3.01 4.87 6.10
N LEU A 64 -1.89 4.48 6.70
CA LEU A 64 -1.49 4.92 8.05
C LEU A 64 -1.38 6.46 8.18
N PRO A 65 -0.83 7.21 7.21
CA PRO A 65 -0.82 8.67 7.25
C PRO A 65 -2.21 9.32 7.10
N LEU A 66 -3.19 8.60 6.57
CA LEU A 66 -4.54 9.13 6.28
C LEU A 66 -5.55 8.82 7.37
N ILE A 67 -5.39 7.69 8.06
CA ILE A 67 -6.32 7.19 9.06
C ILE A 67 -5.62 7.17 10.42
N VAL A 68 -6.14 7.95 11.37
CA VAL A 68 -5.60 8.06 12.74
C VAL A 68 -5.84 6.79 13.57
N ASP A 69 -6.83 5.99 13.18
CA ASP A 69 -7.28 4.80 13.88
C ASP A 69 -6.72 3.52 13.22
N ASP A 70 -5.74 2.90 13.89
CA ASP A 70 -5.10 1.66 13.42
C ASP A 70 -6.09 0.49 13.29
N GLU A 71 -7.17 0.48 14.08
CA GLU A 71 -8.20 -0.57 14.02
C GLU A 71 -8.98 -0.48 12.71
N LYS A 72 -9.27 0.75 12.23
CA LYS A 72 -9.91 0.97 10.93
C LYS A 72 -9.00 0.60 9.76
N VAL A 73 -7.70 0.82 9.88
CA VAL A 73 -6.72 0.38 8.87
C VAL A 73 -6.70 -1.15 8.77
N GLN A 74 -6.69 -1.86 9.90
CA GLN A 74 -6.81 -3.32 9.87
C GLN A 74 -8.16 -3.77 9.32
N GLU A 75 -9.26 -3.13 9.71
CA GLU A 75 -10.59 -3.49 9.21
C GLU A 75 -10.69 -3.38 7.68
N LEU A 76 -10.12 -2.32 7.09
CA LEU A 76 -10.06 -2.16 5.63
C LEU A 76 -9.30 -3.31 4.96
N ILE A 77 -8.17 -3.70 5.52
CA ILE A 77 -7.32 -4.77 4.98
C ILE A 77 -8.00 -6.14 5.15
N ASP A 78 -8.62 -6.39 6.30
CA ASP A 78 -9.26 -7.65 6.64
C ASP A 78 -10.63 -7.82 5.96
N LYS A 79 -11.28 -6.71 5.56
CA LYS A 79 -12.54 -6.68 4.82
C LYS A 79 -12.37 -6.11 3.41
N PRO A 80 -11.76 -6.87 2.49
CA PRO A 80 -11.56 -6.47 1.09
C PRO A 80 -12.82 -6.03 0.35
N ALA A 81 -13.98 -6.59 0.69
CA ALA A 81 -15.27 -6.26 0.07
C ALA A 81 -16.08 -5.20 0.84
N GLY A 82 -15.49 -4.55 1.85
CA GLY A 82 -16.16 -3.57 2.69
C GLY A 82 -16.59 -2.32 1.93
N GLU A 83 -17.69 -1.70 2.36
CA GLU A 83 -18.21 -0.44 1.79
C GLU A 83 -17.20 0.71 1.92
N ALA A 84 -16.25 0.61 2.85
CA ALA A 84 -15.19 1.59 3.04
C ALA A 84 -14.25 1.71 1.83
N TRP A 85 -14.09 0.65 1.01
CA TRP A 85 -13.39 0.71 -0.29
C TRP A 85 -14.24 1.31 -1.42
N ARG A 86 -15.50 1.61 -1.16
CA ARG A 86 -16.43 2.26 -2.10
C ARG A 86 -16.79 3.69 -1.67
N ASP A 87 -16.33 4.11 -0.50
CA ASP A 87 -16.61 5.44 0.03
C ASP A 87 -15.89 6.51 -0.78
N ALA A 88 -16.66 7.48 -1.29
CA ALA A 88 -16.14 8.62 -2.03
C ALA A 88 -15.20 9.48 -1.17
N SER A 89 -15.44 9.55 0.15
CA SER A 89 -14.59 10.32 1.06
C SER A 89 -13.15 9.78 1.12
N MET A 90 -13.00 8.45 1.05
CA MET A 90 -11.70 7.78 1.02
C MET A 90 -10.97 8.00 -0.31
N VAL A 91 -11.70 8.02 -1.41
CA VAL A 91 -11.16 8.31 -2.75
C VAL A 91 -10.59 9.73 -2.78
N GLU A 92 -11.32 10.72 -2.26
CA GLU A 92 -10.84 12.11 -2.21
C GLU A 92 -9.58 12.27 -1.34
N LEU A 93 -9.48 11.54 -0.22
CA LEU A 93 -8.29 11.56 0.63
C LEU A 93 -7.06 10.97 -0.08
N LEU A 94 -7.26 9.90 -0.83
CA LEU A 94 -6.18 9.26 -1.60
C LEU A 94 -5.76 10.10 -2.80
N GLU A 95 -6.70 10.73 -3.48
CA GLU A 95 -6.41 11.68 -4.55
C GLU A 95 -5.59 12.87 -4.02
N LYS A 96 -5.96 13.42 -2.86
CA LYS A 96 -5.16 14.47 -2.20
C LYS A 96 -3.76 14.02 -1.83
N ARG A 97 -3.59 12.75 -1.43
CA ARG A 97 -2.28 12.21 -1.03
C ARG A 97 -1.39 11.92 -2.23
N LEU A 98 -1.92 11.19 -3.20
CA LEU A 98 -1.18 10.73 -4.37
C LEU A 98 -0.99 11.86 -5.39
N GLY A 99 -1.85 12.87 -5.37
CA GLY A 99 -1.75 14.05 -6.23
C GLY A 99 -1.77 13.67 -7.71
N ASP A 100 -0.74 14.09 -8.43
CA ASP A 100 -0.53 13.82 -9.86
C ASP A 100 -0.32 12.34 -10.18
N SER A 101 0.08 11.53 -9.21
CA SER A 101 0.30 10.09 -9.38
C SER A 101 -0.95 9.23 -9.22
N PHE A 102 -2.10 9.82 -8.88
CA PHE A 102 -3.34 9.10 -8.57
C PHE A 102 -3.88 8.28 -9.76
N GLU A 103 -3.95 8.86 -10.96
CA GLU A 103 -4.44 8.15 -12.16
C GLU A 103 -3.57 6.93 -12.47
N LEU A 104 -2.25 7.12 -12.46
CA LEU A 104 -1.27 6.06 -12.72
C LEU A 104 -1.33 4.96 -11.65
N TYR A 105 -1.58 5.34 -10.40
CA TYR A 105 -1.81 4.39 -9.31
C TYR A 105 -3.03 3.50 -9.58
N GLN A 106 -4.15 4.10 -10.00
CA GLN A 106 -5.36 3.35 -10.34
C GLN A 106 -5.12 2.38 -11.49
N GLU A 107 -4.44 2.81 -12.55
CA GLU A 107 -4.08 1.95 -13.67
C GLU A 107 -3.23 0.74 -13.23
N TYR A 108 -2.28 0.93 -12.32
CA TYR A 108 -1.45 -0.14 -11.79
C TYR A 108 -2.23 -1.14 -10.94
N ILE A 109 -3.16 -0.67 -10.10
CA ILE A 109 -4.03 -1.56 -9.32
C ILE A 109 -4.97 -2.35 -10.23
N GLU A 110 -5.56 -1.73 -11.25
CA GLU A 110 -6.40 -2.42 -12.22
C GLU A 110 -5.62 -3.47 -13.03
N GLY A 111 -4.40 -3.12 -13.46
CA GLY A 111 -3.49 -4.05 -14.12
C GLY A 111 -3.13 -5.24 -13.22
N MET A 112 -2.83 -4.98 -11.95
CA MET A 112 -2.57 -6.01 -10.94
C MET A 112 -3.78 -6.92 -10.73
N ASN A 113 -5.00 -6.36 -10.67
CA ASN A 113 -6.23 -7.14 -10.58
C ASN A 113 -6.39 -8.10 -11.77
N HIS A 114 -6.14 -7.61 -12.98
CA HIS A 114 -6.23 -8.44 -14.19
C HIS A 114 -5.18 -9.56 -14.23
N VAL A 115 -3.97 -9.30 -13.74
CA VAL A 115 -2.92 -10.34 -13.60
C VAL A 115 -3.31 -11.36 -12.53
N MET A 116 -3.83 -10.91 -11.38
CA MET A 116 -4.30 -11.78 -10.31
C MET A 116 -5.46 -12.68 -10.74
N ASP A 117 -6.39 -12.16 -11.52
CA ASP A 117 -7.51 -12.92 -12.09
C ASP A 117 -7.01 -14.01 -13.05
N LYS A 118 -6.08 -13.67 -13.96
CA LYS A 118 -5.42 -14.66 -14.83
C LYS A 118 -4.66 -15.72 -14.02
N LEU A 119 -3.95 -15.30 -12.98
CA LEU A 119 -3.19 -16.19 -12.12
C LEU A 119 -4.12 -17.11 -11.33
N TYR A 120 -5.26 -16.59 -10.86
CA TYR A 120 -6.32 -17.38 -10.24
C TYR A 120 -6.80 -18.47 -11.20
N HIS A 121 -7.17 -18.13 -12.44
CA HIS A 121 -7.64 -19.11 -13.42
C HIS A 121 -6.57 -20.14 -13.83
N GLU A 122 -5.31 -19.73 -13.94
CA GLU A 122 -4.20 -20.63 -14.27
C GLU A 122 -3.89 -21.61 -13.12
N LEU A 123 -4.06 -21.17 -11.86
CA LEU A 123 -3.82 -21.98 -10.67
C LEU A 123 -5.04 -22.80 -10.23
N ALA A 124 -6.25 -22.27 -10.41
CA ALA A 124 -7.54 -22.87 -10.11
C ALA A 124 -8.03 -23.74 -11.27
N LEU A 125 -7.12 -24.60 -11.78
CA LEU A 125 -7.33 -25.57 -12.86
C LEU A 125 -8.78 -26.07 -12.90
N ASP A 126 -9.62 -25.47 -13.77
CA ASP A 126 -11.07 -25.66 -13.90
C ASP A 126 -11.70 -26.54 -12.80
N ASP A 127 -12.21 -25.88 -11.76
CA ASP A 127 -12.77 -26.47 -10.53
C ASP A 127 -13.70 -27.66 -10.83
N GLU A 128 -14.50 -27.62 -11.89
CA GLU A 128 -15.38 -28.75 -12.29
C GLU A 128 -14.63 -30.06 -12.58
N PHE A 129 -13.46 -30.00 -13.22
CA PHE A 129 -12.71 -31.21 -13.59
C PHE A 129 -12.03 -31.85 -12.39
N VAL A 130 -11.49 -31.03 -11.48
CA VAL A 130 -10.82 -31.52 -10.27
C VAL A 130 -11.85 -31.96 -9.22
N GLN A 131 -12.92 -31.19 -9.00
CA GLN A 131 -14.01 -31.50 -8.07
C GLN A 131 -14.76 -32.78 -8.47
N SER A 132 -15.09 -32.96 -9.76
CA SER A 132 -15.73 -34.19 -10.24
C SER A 132 -14.87 -35.42 -9.99
N LYS A 133 -13.53 -35.30 -10.10
CA LYS A 133 -12.59 -36.38 -9.83
C LYS A 133 -12.41 -36.67 -8.34
N ILE A 134 -12.45 -35.66 -7.47
CA ILE A 134 -12.47 -35.85 -6.00
C ILE A 134 -13.77 -36.56 -5.57
N ALA A 135 -14.92 -36.14 -6.11
CA ALA A 135 -16.21 -36.76 -5.82
C ALA A 135 -16.29 -38.21 -6.32
N GLU A 136 -15.71 -38.52 -7.48
CA GLU A 136 -15.57 -39.89 -7.98
C GLU A 136 -14.64 -40.76 -7.09
N ALA A 137 -13.51 -40.21 -6.64
CA ALA A 137 -12.58 -40.91 -5.76
C ALA A 137 -13.18 -41.19 -4.36
N ALA A 138 -13.96 -40.25 -3.82
CA ALA A 138 -14.66 -40.38 -2.55
C ALA A 138 -15.83 -41.39 -2.61
N LYS A 139 -16.56 -41.46 -3.74
CA LYS A 139 -17.61 -42.48 -3.96
C LYS A 139 -17.05 -43.90 -4.11
N ARG A 140 -15.84 -44.05 -4.66
CA ARG A 140 -15.19 -45.36 -4.85
C ARG A 140 -14.64 -45.97 -3.55
N THR A 141 -14.30 -45.15 -2.56
CA THR A 141 -13.83 -45.63 -1.24
C THR A 141 -14.93 -46.29 -0.41
N ALA A 142 -16.21 -45.98 -0.68
CA ALA A 142 -17.34 -46.61 -0.01
C ALA A 142 -17.79 -47.95 -0.64
N THR A 143 -17.34 -48.31 -1.85
CA THR A 143 -17.99 -49.38 -2.63
C THR A 143 -17.09 -50.54 -3.09
N VAL A 144 -15.76 -50.44 -3.08
CA VAL A 144 -14.95 -51.46 -3.79
C VAL A 144 -14.31 -52.50 -2.86
N SER A 145 -15.13 -53.49 -2.47
CA SER A 145 -14.70 -54.87 -2.63
C SER A 145 -15.05 -55.28 -4.07
N ARG A 146 -14.11 -55.93 -4.77
CA ARG A 146 -14.26 -56.56 -6.10
C ARG A 146 -14.40 -55.62 -7.32
N ILE A 147 -13.30 -55.47 -8.09
CA ILE A 147 -13.05 -56.16 -9.37
C ILE A 147 -11.97 -55.42 -10.17
N LYS A 148 -11.02 -56.22 -10.66
CA LYS A 148 -9.93 -55.88 -11.58
C LYS A 148 -10.47 -55.28 -12.89
N SER A 149 -10.36 -53.96 -13.09
CA SER A 149 -10.26 -53.29 -14.41
C SER A 149 -9.96 -51.77 -14.35
N VAL A 150 -9.33 -51.26 -13.27
CA VAL A 150 -9.20 -49.80 -13.00
C VAL A 150 -7.97 -49.14 -13.66
N LEU A 151 -7.27 -49.78 -14.59
CA LEU A 151 -6.00 -49.23 -15.12
C LEU A 151 -6.11 -48.12 -16.18
N GLY A 152 -7.30 -47.63 -16.55
CA GLY A 152 -7.44 -46.79 -17.76
C GLY A 152 -7.85 -45.32 -17.58
N ARG A 153 -8.54 -44.92 -16.51
CA ARG A 153 -9.20 -43.60 -16.44
C ARG A 153 -8.70 -42.66 -15.35
N ASP A 154 -8.31 -43.20 -14.20
CA ASP A 154 -7.75 -42.39 -13.11
C ASP A 154 -6.32 -41.94 -13.44
N ASP A 155 -5.57 -42.78 -14.18
CA ASP A 155 -4.24 -42.46 -14.72
C ASP A 155 -4.32 -41.38 -15.82
N LEU A 156 -5.35 -41.38 -16.66
CA LEU A 156 -5.51 -40.37 -17.71
C LEU A 156 -5.77 -38.97 -17.14
N SER A 157 -6.66 -38.84 -16.16
CA SER A 157 -6.90 -37.55 -15.47
C SER A 157 -5.64 -37.06 -14.74
N PHE A 158 -4.86 -37.97 -14.16
CA PHE A 158 -3.60 -37.68 -13.50
C PHE A 158 -2.52 -37.19 -14.48
N GLN A 159 -2.36 -37.87 -15.61
CA GLN A 159 -1.40 -37.46 -16.64
C GLN A 159 -1.82 -36.13 -17.27
N LEU A 160 -3.11 -35.92 -17.51
CA LEU A 160 -3.64 -34.65 -18.02
C LEU A 160 -3.40 -33.50 -17.04
N PHE A 161 -3.63 -33.70 -15.75
CA PHE A 161 -3.34 -32.70 -14.72
C PHE A 161 -1.85 -32.36 -14.68
N ARG A 162 -0.99 -33.38 -14.70
CA ARG A 162 0.46 -33.21 -14.70
C ARG A 162 0.93 -32.45 -15.95
N VAL A 163 0.42 -32.81 -17.13
CA VAL A 163 0.76 -32.13 -18.38
C VAL A 163 0.25 -30.70 -18.39
N LYS A 164 -0.99 -30.43 -17.97
CA LYS A 164 -1.52 -29.06 -17.88
C LYS A 164 -0.71 -28.20 -16.91
N PHE A 165 -0.47 -28.70 -15.69
CA PHE A 165 0.27 -27.96 -14.68
C PHE A 165 1.73 -27.71 -15.10
N SER A 166 2.40 -28.71 -15.70
CA SER A 166 3.77 -28.52 -16.23
C SER A 166 3.80 -27.57 -17.43
N ASN A 167 2.85 -27.66 -18.35
CA ASN A 167 2.79 -26.76 -19.51
C ASN A 167 2.44 -25.31 -19.12
N GLY A 168 1.76 -25.12 -17.99
CA GLY A 168 1.44 -23.81 -17.43
C GLY A 168 2.58 -23.10 -16.70
N GLU A 169 3.70 -23.78 -16.43
CA GLU A 169 4.86 -23.19 -15.73
C GLU A 169 5.38 -21.88 -16.34
N PRO A 170 5.61 -21.76 -17.67
CA PRO A 170 6.06 -20.49 -18.26
C PRO A 170 5.01 -19.38 -18.11
N VAL A 171 3.72 -19.72 -18.19
CA VAL A 171 2.61 -18.76 -18.02
C VAL A 171 2.58 -18.25 -16.59
N ARG A 172 2.61 -19.15 -15.60
CA ARG A 172 2.65 -18.78 -14.18
C ARG A 172 3.85 -17.94 -13.83
N THR A 173 5.03 -18.32 -14.32
CA THR A 173 6.27 -17.57 -14.07
C THR A 173 6.16 -16.14 -14.59
N LYS A 174 5.60 -15.97 -15.80
CA LYS A 174 5.34 -14.66 -16.38
C LYS A 174 4.32 -13.87 -15.55
N LEU A 175 3.21 -14.48 -15.14
CA LEU A 175 2.18 -13.82 -14.33
C LEU A 175 2.71 -13.40 -12.96
N PHE A 176 3.52 -14.23 -12.29
CA PHE A 176 4.18 -13.84 -11.04
C PHE A 176 5.17 -12.69 -11.24
N ALA A 177 5.95 -12.69 -12.34
CA ALA A 177 6.85 -11.58 -12.65
C ALA A 177 6.09 -10.27 -12.95
N GLU A 178 4.94 -10.35 -13.65
CA GLU A 178 4.07 -9.20 -13.87
C GLU A 178 3.47 -8.69 -12.56
N LEU A 179 3.01 -9.59 -11.68
CA LEU A 179 2.48 -9.26 -10.36
C LEU A 179 3.52 -8.55 -9.48
N GLN A 180 4.75 -9.08 -9.44
CA GLN A 180 5.87 -8.44 -8.77
C GLN A 180 6.16 -7.05 -9.36
N THR A 181 6.13 -6.93 -10.69
CA THR A 181 6.35 -5.64 -11.36
C THR A 181 5.32 -4.59 -10.96
N TYR A 182 4.05 -4.97 -10.78
CA TYR A 182 3.02 -4.05 -10.31
C TYR A 182 3.24 -3.65 -8.85
N ASN A 183 3.55 -4.59 -7.96
CA ASN A 183 3.91 -4.27 -6.58
C ASN A 183 5.11 -3.29 -6.51
N ASP A 184 6.18 -3.56 -7.26
CA ASP A 184 7.36 -2.68 -7.32
C ASP A 184 7.03 -1.28 -7.85
N LYS A 185 6.11 -1.18 -8.83
CA LYS A 185 5.67 0.09 -9.40
C LYS A 185 4.84 0.90 -8.40
N LEU A 186 3.92 0.24 -7.70
CA LEU A 186 3.09 0.86 -6.66
C LEU A 186 3.96 1.40 -5.53
N ASP A 187 4.94 0.62 -5.05
CA ASP A 187 5.88 1.05 -4.02
C ASP A 187 6.73 2.24 -4.47
N LYS A 188 7.32 2.18 -5.68
CA LYS A 188 8.12 3.29 -6.21
C LYS A 188 7.32 4.58 -6.33
N LEU A 189 6.06 4.48 -6.76
CA LEU A 189 5.18 5.62 -6.92
C LEU A 189 4.89 6.26 -5.55
N LEU A 190 4.56 5.44 -4.53
CA LEU A 190 4.33 5.91 -3.18
C LEU A 190 5.58 6.52 -2.53
N ASP A 191 6.73 5.84 -2.63
CA ASP A 191 8.01 6.34 -2.11
C ASP A 191 8.43 7.67 -2.74
N SER A 192 8.17 7.82 -4.04
CA SER A 192 8.46 9.07 -4.75
C SER A 192 7.57 10.22 -4.26
N SER A 193 6.29 9.96 -4.03
CA SER A 193 5.33 10.93 -3.50
C SER A 193 5.65 11.34 -2.06
N ASP A 194 5.94 10.36 -1.19
CA ASP A 194 6.32 10.60 0.20
C ASP A 194 7.63 11.41 0.29
N ARG A 195 8.61 11.10 -0.58
CA ARG A 195 9.88 11.84 -0.65
C ARG A 195 9.69 13.28 -1.13
N LEU A 196 8.84 13.51 -2.13
CA LEU A 196 8.52 14.86 -2.61
C LEU A 196 7.85 15.68 -1.49
N SER A 197 6.86 15.11 -0.82
CA SER A 197 6.16 15.74 0.30
C SER A 197 7.13 16.12 1.42
N ALA A 198 8.08 15.24 1.77
CA ALA A 198 9.11 15.53 2.77
C ALA A 198 10.03 16.70 2.35
N LEU A 199 10.42 16.77 1.07
CA LEU A 199 11.24 17.86 0.54
C LEU A 199 10.49 19.20 0.55
N GLU A 200 9.20 19.20 0.25
CA GLU A 200 8.35 20.38 0.32
C GLU A 200 8.19 20.90 1.77
N HIS A 201 7.97 20.00 2.72
CA HIS A 201 7.95 20.34 4.14
C HIS A 201 9.30 20.89 4.63
N GLN A 202 10.41 20.32 4.16
CA GLN A 202 11.74 20.84 4.49
C GLN A 202 11.96 22.24 3.91
N ARG A 203 11.50 22.50 2.68
CA ARG A 203 11.60 23.82 2.03
C ARG A 203 10.81 24.87 2.81
N THR A 204 9.54 24.58 3.12
CA THR A 204 8.66 25.50 3.86
C THR A 204 9.20 25.81 5.25
N SER A 205 9.69 24.81 5.98
CA SER A 205 10.34 24.99 7.29
C SER A 205 11.59 25.88 7.21
N ARG A 206 12.45 25.67 6.19
CA ARG A 206 13.64 26.49 5.98
C ARG A 206 13.30 27.94 5.64
N ASP A 207 12.28 28.15 4.81
CA ASP A 207 11.84 29.49 4.41
C ASP A 207 11.21 30.24 5.60
N GLN A 208 10.47 29.53 6.47
CA GLN A 208 9.97 30.07 7.74
C GLN A 208 11.12 30.45 8.69
N ALA A 209 12.13 29.58 8.86
CA ALA A 209 13.29 29.88 9.69
C ALA A 209 14.05 31.13 9.20
N LYS A 210 14.30 31.24 7.89
CA LYS A 210 14.92 32.42 7.29
C LYS A 210 14.09 33.70 7.49
N ALA A 211 12.77 33.61 7.39
CA ALA A 211 11.89 34.75 7.63
C ALA A 211 11.97 35.21 9.10
N ILE A 212 12.04 34.27 10.05
CA ILE A 212 12.22 34.57 11.48
C ILE A 212 13.58 35.22 11.72
N ASP A 213 14.67 34.68 11.16
CA ASP A 213 16.02 35.24 11.31
C ASP A 213 16.09 36.68 10.77
N SER A 214 15.47 36.92 9.61
CA SER A 214 15.38 38.26 9.02
C SER A 214 14.58 39.22 9.90
N ALA A 215 13.45 38.77 10.46
CA ALA A 215 12.63 39.57 11.37
C ALA A 215 13.39 39.94 12.64
N ILE A 216 14.07 38.99 13.29
CA ILE A 216 14.88 39.22 14.49
C ILE A 216 16.01 40.20 14.21
N CYS A 217 16.73 40.03 13.09
CA CYS A 217 17.80 40.95 12.69
C CYS A 217 17.27 42.37 12.46
N SER A 218 16.16 42.51 11.73
CA SER A 218 15.53 43.81 11.47
C SER A 218 15.08 44.50 12.76
N PHE A 219 14.54 43.74 13.71
CA PHE A 219 14.17 44.24 15.02
C PHE A 219 15.39 44.79 15.78
N TRP A 220 16.48 44.02 15.86
CA TRP A 220 17.68 44.44 16.58
C TRP A 220 18.27 45.73 16.01
N ILE A 221 18.30 45.87 14.68
CA ILE A 221 18.73 47.09 14.00
C ILE A 221 17.84 48.28 14.40
N GLN A 222 16.52 48.10 14.42
CA GLN A 222 15.58 49.17 14.74
C GLN A 222 15.63 49.57 16.22
N ALA A 223 15.74 48.60 17.14
CA ALA A 223 15.92 48.85 18.56
C ALA A 223 17.21 49.63 18.84
N ASN A 224 18.31 49.29 18.16
CA ASN A 224 19.58 50.02 18.28
C ASN A 224 19.47 51.47 17.76
N LYS A 225 18.74 51.70 16.66
CA LYS A 225 18.47 53.06 16.17
C LYS A 225 17.65 53.87 17.18
N LEU A 226 16.59 53.29 17.73
CA LEU A 226 15.77 53.94 18.76
C LEU A 226 16.60 54.28 20.00
N PHE A 227 17.40 53.33 20.49
CA PHE A 227 18.31 53.55 21.62
C PHE A 227 19.26 54.72 21.36
N LYS A 228 19.93 54.74 20.21
CA LYS A 228 20.83 55.84 19.84
C LYS A 228 20.11 57.19 19.74
N ALA A 229 18.89 57.22 19.20
CA ALA A 229 18.08 58.43 19.12
C ALA A 229 17.68 58.94 20.52
N LEU A 230 17.27 58.04 21.42
CA LEU A 230 16.94 58.38 22.80
C LEU A 230 18.17 58.92 23.54
N VAL A 231 19.33 58.26 23.44
CA VAL A 231 20.59 58.72 24.04
C VAL A 231 20.99 60.10 23.52
N ALA A 232 20.86 60.36 22.22
CA ALA A 232 21.21 61.65 21.63
C ALA A 232 20.23 62.78 22.00
N ALA A 233 18.95 62.47 22.20
CA ALA A 233 17.92 63.43 22.57
C ALA A 233 17.92 63.75 24.08
N TRP A 234 18.50 62.88 24.90
CA TRP A 234 18.51 63.03 26.35
C TRP A 234 19.52 64.10 26.81
N LYS A 235 19.04 65.15 27.48
CA LYS A 235 19.86 66.28 27.97
C LYS A 235 19.79 66.53 29.48
N CYS A 236 19.18 65.64 30.26
CA CYS A 236 19.04 65.85 31.71
C CYS A 236 20.17 65.21 32.52
N HIS A 237 20.33 65.70 33.75
CA HIS A 237 21.40 65.33 34.69
C HIS A 237 20.96 64.25 35.70
N CYS A 238 19.91 63.48 35.40
CA CYS A 238 19.43 62.45 36.32
C CYS A 238 20.38 61.25 36.34
N ARG A 239 20.49 60.57 37.49
CA ARG A 239 21.45 59.46 37.69
C ARG A 239 21.07 58.18 36.94
N GLU A 240 19.77 57.89 36.79
CA GLU A 240 19.29 56.70 36.07
C GLU A 240 17.99 57.01 35.33
N HIS A 241 17.90 56.51 34.09
CA HIS A 241 16.67 56.43 33.32
C HIS A 241 16.46 54.99 32.88
N CYS A 242 15.23 54.49 33.03
CA CYS A 242 14.87 53.15 32.60
C CYS A 242 13.71 53.24 31.60
N ALA A 243 13.85 52.59 30.46
CA ALA A 243 12.77 52.38 29.51
C ALA A 243 12.53 50.87 29.40
N ARG A 244 11.29 50.43 29.62
CA ARG A 244 10.89 49.03 29.44
C ARG A 244 10.27 48.88 28.06
N LEU A 245 11.02 48.28 27.15
CA LEU A 245 10.55 47.99 25.81
C LEU A 245 10.01 46.55 25.78
N LEU A 246 8.77 46.39 25.33
CA LEU A 246 8.15 45.08 25.11
C LEU A 246 8.19 44.75 23.62
N LEU A 247 8.64 43.53 23.29
CA LEU A 247 8.47 42.98 21.96
C LEU A 247 7.07 42.37 21.82
N GLN A 248 6.24 42.89 20.91
CA GLN A 248 5.02 42.20 20.51
C GLN A 248 5.21 41.52 19.16
N HIS A 249 4.91 40.22 19.10
CA HIS A 249 4.80 39.49 17.85
C HIS A 249 3.52 39.94 17.13
N ARG A 250 3.65 40.84 16.14
CA ARG A 250 2.52 41.36 15.36
C ARG A 250 2.30 40.52 14.11
N ALA A 251 1.07 40.07 13.90
CA ALA A 251 0.64 39.47 12.63
C ALA A 251 0.34 40.54 11.54
N THR A 252 0.33 41.82 11.91
CA THR A 252 -0.02 42.96 11.04
C THR A 252 1.17 43.90 10.84
N LYS A 253 1.27 44.51 9.64
CA LYS A 253 2.41 45.34 9.19
C LYS A 253 2.48 46.76 9.78
N SER A 254 1.54 47.19 10.63
CA SER A 254 1.56 48.55 11.19
C SER A 254 2.53 48.66 12.37
N THR A 255 3.48 49.59 12.27
CA THR A 255 4.35 49.98 13.39
C THR A 255 3.59 50.93 14.29
N GLU A 256 3.17 50.48 15.47
CA GLU A 256 2.67 51.37 16.53
C GLU A 256 3.65 51.33 17.71
N LEU A 257 3.87 52.50 18.28
CA LEU A 257 4.73 52.72 19.45
C LEU A 257 3.80 53.17 20.58
N GLU A 258 3.47 52.26 21.48
CA GLU A 258 2.78 52.62 22.72
C GLU A 258 3.81 53.03 23.76
N LEU A 259 3.85 54.33 24.07
CA LEU A 259 4.63 54.88 25.16
C LEU A 259 3.71 54.92 26.39
N LEU A 260 3.88 53.96 27.29
CA LEU A 260 3.25 53.98 28.61
C LEU A 260 4.10 54.87 29.53
N PHE A 261 3.51 55.95 30.02
CA PHE A 261 4.11 56.88 30.98
C PHE A 261 3.88 56.41 32.42
#